data_AF-A0A528CJ87-F1
#
_entry.id   AF-A0A528CJ87-F1
#
_cell.length_a   1.000
_cell.length_b   1.000
_cell.length_c   1.000
_cell.angle_alpha   90.00
_cell.angle_beta   90.00
_cell.angle_gamma   90.00
#
_symmetry.space_group_name_H-M   'P 1'
#
loop_
_entity.id
_entity.type
_entity.pdbx_description
1 polymer ?
#
loop_
_entity_poly.entity_id
_entity_poly.type
_entity_poly.pdbx_seq_one_letter_code
_entity_poly.pdbx_strand_id
1 'polypeptide(L)'
;TLGGSDAVDSTIRFIRYYYHAKGTPQKDQFISVEYGYHGSSTAGSGLTAIPAFHAGFGVPYDWQHKIPSHYAYRNPVGSDPPTII
;
A
#
# COMPACT_ATOMS: atom_id res chain seq x y z
N THR A 1 -12.53 -9.01 -12.41
CA THR A 1 -13.01 -8.34 -11.20
C THR A 1 -14.05 -7.31 -11.58
N LEU A 2 -14.90 -6.86 -10.65
CA LEU A 2 -15.97 -5.89 -10.94
C LEU A 2 -15.60 -4.45 -10.51
N GLY A 3 -14.41 -4.25 -9.92
CA GLY A 3 -13.87 -2.93 -9.57
C GLY A 3 -12.39 -2.93 -9.19
N GLY A 4 -11.85 -1.73 -8.94
CA GLY A 4 -10.45 -1.53 -8.55
C GLY A 4 -10.09 -2.14 -7.20
N SER A 5 -10.95 -2.00 -6.19
CA SER A 5 -10.75 -2.60 -4.86
C SER A 5 -10.62 -4.13 -4.95
N ASP A 6 -11.50 -4.80 -5.71
CA ASP A 6 -11.43 -6.25 -5.94
C ASP A 6 -10.13 -6.69 -6.61
N ALA A 7 -9.63 -5.86 -7.54
CA ALA A 7 -8.36 -6.12 -8.21
C ALA A 7 -7.18 -6.03 -7.24
N VAL A 8 -7.19 -5.04 -6.35
CA VAL A 8 -6.17 -4.88 -5.31
C VAL A 8 -6.18 -6.05 -4.32
N ASP A 9 -7.35 -6.45 -3.83
CA ASP A 9 -7.48 -7.60 -2.92
C ASP A 9 -7.01 -8.90 -3.58
N SER A 10 -7.33 -9.07 -4.87
CA SER A 10 -6.84 -10.20 -5.67
C SER A 10 -5.31 -10.17 -5.76
N THR A 11 -4.71 -9.03 -6.07
CA THR A 11 -3.25 -8.85 -6.16
C THR A 11 -2.55 -9.18 -4.85
N ILE A 12 -3.08 -8.72 -3.70
CA ILE A 12 -2.52 -9.04 -2.38
C ILE A 12 -2.49 -10.56 -2.16
N ARG A 13 -3.59 -11.25 -2.47
CA ARG A 13 -3.70 -12.71 -2.35
C ARG A 13 -2.73 -13.43 -3.29
N PHE A 14 -2.65 -13.02 -4.55
CA PHE A 14 -1.75 -13.62 -5.53
C PHE A 14 -0.28 -13.47 -5.13
N ILE A 15 0.15 -12.29 -4.69
CA ILE A 15 1.54 -12.04 -4.28
C ILE A 15 1.91 -12.88 -3.05
N ARG A 16 1.04 -12.92 -2.03
CA ARG A 16 1.29 -13.76 -0.84
C ARG A 16 1.36 -15.24 -1.23
N TYR A 17 0.39 -15.71 -2.00
CA TYR A 17 0.37 -17.10 -2.47
C TYR A 17 1.63 -17.45 -3.28
N TYR A 18 2.09 -16.53 -4.13
CA TYR A 18 3.34 -16.69 -4.89
C TYR A 18 4.54 -16.90 -3.95
N TYR A 19 4.68 -16.09 -2.90
CA TYR A 19 5.80 -16.24 -1.96
C TYR A 19 5.69 -17.46 -1.05
N HIS A 20 4.46 -17.89 -0.73
CA HIS A 20 4.23 -19.20 -0.12
C HIS A 20 4.71 -20.33 -1.04
N ALA A 21 4.33 -20.32 -2.31
CA ALA A 21 4.73 -21.35 -3.29
C ALA A 21 6.25 -21.36 -3.55
N LYS A 22 6.92 -20.20 -3.39
CA LYS A 22 8.38 -20.05 -3.47
C LYS A 22 9.13 -20.51 -2.22
N GLY A 23 8.44 -20.91 -1.15
CA GLY A 23 9.06 -21.32 0.12
C GLY A 23 9.56 -20.14 0.97
N THR A 24 9.13 -18.91 0.68
CA THR A 24 9.48 -17.70 1.44
C THR A 24 8.23 -16.96 1.94
N PRO A 25 7.39 -17.62 2.77
CA PRO A 25 6.09 -17.06 3.20
C PRO A 25 6.21 -15.78 4.05
N GLN A 26 7.37 -15.54 4.67
CA GLN A 26 7.65 -14.31 5.43
C GLN A 26 7.77 -13.06 4.54
N LYS A 27 7.77 -13.21 3.21
CA LYS A 27 7.79 -12.08 2.28
C LYS A 27 6.36 -11.64 1.97
N ASP A 28 5.70 -11.06 2.96
CA ASP A 28 4.26 -10.76 2.98
C ASP A 28 3.94 -9.29 3.31
N GLN A 29 4.98 -8.45 3.33
CA GLN A 29 4.93 -7.02 3.60
C GLN A 29 4.61 -6.23 2.32
N PHE A 30 3.82 -5.17 2.45
CA PHE A 30 3.41 -4.32 1.34
C PHE A 30 3.77 -2.87 1.65
N ILE A 31 4.30 -2.16 0.66
CA ILE A 31 4.68 -0.76 0.76
C ILE A 31 3.81 0.04 -0.21
N SER A 32 3.15 1.08 0.27
CA SER A 32 2.49 2.10 -0.55
C SER A 32 3.11 3.47 -0.33
N VAL A 33 2.77 4.42 -1.20
CA VAL A 33 3.22 5.81 -1.07
C VAL A 33 2.15 6.63 -0.37
N GLU A 34 2.57 7.63 0.41
CA GLU A 34 1.67 8.65 0.95
C GLU A 34 0.81 9.27 -0.17
N TYR A 35 -0.44 9.62 0.15
CA TYR A 35 -1.46 10.07 -0.81
C TYR A 35 -1.89 9.05 -1.88
N GLY A 36 -1.33 7.83 -1.89
CA GLY A 36 -1.77 6.75 -2.77
C GLY A 36 -3.18 6.25 -2.47
N TYR A 37 -3.95 5.91 -3.52
CA TYR A 37 -5.29 5.32 -3.41
C TYR A 37 -5.33 3.93 -4.05
N HIS A 38 -5.63 2.92 -3.24
CA HIS A 38 -5.67 1.50 -3.62
C HIS A 38 -7.04 0.87 -3.32
N GLY A 39 -8.10 1.69 -3.30
CA GLY A 39 -9.46 1.24 -3.06
C GLY A 39 -9.89 1.34 -1.60
N SER A 40 -11.05 0.75 -1.34
CA SER A 40 -11.82 0.89 -0.09
C SER A 40 -12.24 -0.44 0.54
N SER A 41 -11.84 -1.58 -0.04
CA SER A 41 -11.92 -2.89 0.62
C SER A 41 -11.05 -2.89 1.89
N THR A 42 -11.29 -3.77 2.85
CA THR A 42 -10.54 -3.76 4.12
C THR A 42 -9.02 -3.87 3.92
N ALA A 43 -8.55 -4.75 3.04
CA ALA A 43 -7.12 -4.87 2.77
C ALA A 43 -6.62 -3.69 1.91
N GLY A 44 -7.36 -3.31 0.87
CA GLY A 44 -7.03 -2.19 -0.01
C GLY A 44 -6.99 -0.82 0.70
N SER A 45 -7.90 -0.57 1.64
CA SER A 45 -7.98 0.68 2.41
C SER A 45 -6.78 0.88 3.32
N GLY A 46 -6.20 -0.20 3.84
CA GLY A 46 -4.96 -0.13 4.59
C GLY A 46 -3.70 0.12 3.73
N LEU A 47 -3.78 -0.17 2.42
CA LEU A 47 -2.76 0.26 1.44
C LEU A 47 -3.01 1.69 0.94
N THR A 48 -4.26 2.14 0.86
CA THR A 48 -4.60 3.55 0.67
C THR A 48 -3.97 4.39 1.77
N ALA A 49 -3.25 5.45 1.42
CA ALA A 49 -2.56 6.33 2.35
C ALA A 49 -3.30 7.68 2.50
N ILE A 50 -4.62 7.59 2.65
CA ILE A 50 -5.53 8.73 2.85
C ILE A 50 -6.31 8.47 4.16
N PRO A 51 -6.14 9.31 5.21
CA PRO A 51 -6.66 9.02 6.56
C PRO A 51 -8.16 8.73 6.65
N ALA A 52 -8.97 9.29 5.76
CA ALA A 52 -10.41 9.06 5.71
C ALA A 52 -10.79 7.57 5.49
N PHE A 53 -9.90 6.78 4.89
CA PHE A 53 -10.11 5.35 4.66
C PHE A 53 -9.67 4.47 5.85
N HIS A 54 -9.13 5.07 6.92
CA HIS A 54 -8.63 4.38 8.11
C HIS A 54 -9.51 4.60 9.34
N ALA A 55 -10.08 5.80 9.46
CA ALA A 55 -10.79 6.25 10.65
C ALA A 55 -11.93 5.29 11.05
N GLY A 56 -11.77 4.62 12.19
CA GLY A 56 -12.77 3.68 12.73
C GLY A 56 -12.79 2.29 12.09
N PHE A 57 -11.90 1.99 11.14
CA PHE A 57 -11.90 0.73 10.38
C PHE A 57 -10.82 -0.28 10.81
N GLY A 58 -9.96 0.07 11.78
CA GLY A 58 -8.93 -0.85 12.28
C GLY A 58 -7.83 -1.17 11.26
N VAL A 59 -7.59 -0.25 10.33
CA VAL A 59 -6.53 -0.31 9.31
C VAL A 59 -5.74 0.99 9.36
N PRO A 60 -4.48 1.01 8.90
CA PRO A 60 -3.74 -0.08 8.27
C PRO A 60 -3.33 -1.22 9.22
N TYR A 61 -3.07 -2.38 8.65
CA TYR A 61 -2.45 -3.51 9.36
C TYR A 61 -0.93 -3.33 9.47
N ASP A 62 -0.29 -4.01 10.43
CA ASP A 62 1.15 -3.93 10.70
C ASP A 62 2.04 -4.28 9.49
N TRP A 63 1.53 -5.07 8.54
CA TRP A 63 2.25 -5.46 7.32
C TRP A 63 2.13 -4.44 6.17
N GLN A 64 1.45 -3.32 6.39
CA GLN A 64 1.16 -2.30 5.38
C GLN A 64 1.91 -1.01 5.71
N HIS A 65 3.00 -0.78 4.99
CA HIS A 65 3.94 0.31 5.22
C HIS A 65 3.68 1.47 4.26
N LYS A 66 4.02 2.69 4.69
CA LYS A 66 3.91 3.90 3.88
C LYS A 66 5.27 4.55 3.76
N ILE A 67 5.65 4.90 2.55
CA ILE A 67 6.82 5.73 2.27
C ILE A 67 6.36 7.10 1.76
N PRO A 68 7.21 8.14 1.85
CA PRO A 68 6.86 9.45 1.35
C PRO A 68 6.44 9.43 -0.12
N SER A 69 5.51 10.31 -0.48
CA SER A 69 5.09 10.46 -1.87
C SER A 69 6.18 11.12 -2.73
N HIS A 70 6.14 10.91 -4.04
CA HIS A 70 6.98 11.60 -5.02
C HIS A 70 6.63 13.09 -5.21
N TYR A 71 5.81 13.67 -4.33
CA TYR A 71 5.38 15.06 -4.43
C TYR A 71 6.51 16.02 -4.02
N ALA A 72 7.35 16.40 -4.99
CA ALA A 72 8.56 17.20 -4.77
C ALA A 72 8.38 18.47 -3.93
N TYR A 73 7.24 19.15 -4.06
CA TYR A 73 6.98 20.39 -3.30
C TYR A 73 6.76 20.17 -1.79
N ARG A 74 6.39 18.95 -1.37
CA ARG A 74 6.12 18.59 0.03
C ARG A 74 6.89 17.35 0.48
N ASN A 75 7.84 16.88 -0.31
CA ASN A 75 8.58 15.68 0.03
C ASN A 75 9.50 15.96 1.24
N PRO A 76 9.51 15.10 2.27
CA PRO A 76 10.31 15.31 3.48
C PRO A 76 11.83 15.32 3.23
N VAL A 77 12.31 14.79 2.10
CA VAL A 77 13.74 14.80 1.75
C VAL A 77 14.18 16.04 0.96
N GLY A 78 13.25 16.97 0.67
CA GLY A 78 13.50 18.18 -0.10
C GLY A 78 13.02 18.06 -1.55
N SER A 79 13.58 18.89 -2.44
CA SER A 79 13.11 19.03 -3.82
C SER A 79 14.10 18.56 -4.88
N ASP A 80 15.24 18.00 -4.49
CA ASP A 80 16.25 17.50 -5.43
C ASP A 80 15.76 16.18 -6.08
N PRO A 81 15.52 16.13 -7.41
CA PRO A 81 14.88 14.98 -8.04
C PRO A 81 15.55 13.61 -7.76
N PRO A 82 16.89 13.46 -7.71
CA PRO A 82 17.53 12.19 -7.39
C PRO A 82 17.29 11.69 -5.96
N THR A 83 16.88 12.58 -5.04
CA THR A 83 16.60 12.22 -3.64
C THR A 83 15.15 11.77 -3.42
N ILE A 84 14.26 12.08 -4.37
CA ILE A 84 12.86 11.69 -4.36
C ILE A 84 12.74 10.34 -5.07
N ILE A 85 12.21 9.33 -4.37
CA ILE A 85 11.96 7.98 -4.88
C ILE A 85 10.56 7.91 -5.53
#